data_AF-A0A820RKZ4-F1
#
_entry.id   AF-A0A820RKZ4-F1
#
_cell.length_a   1.000
_cell.length_b   1.000
_cell.length_c   1.000
_cell.angle_alpha   90.00
_cell.angle_beta   90.00
_cell.angle_gamma   90.00
#
_symmetry.space_group_name_H-M   'P 1'
#
loop_
_entity.id
_entity.type
_entity.pdbx_description
1 polymer ?
#
loop_
_entity_poly.entity_id
_entity_poly.type
_entity_poly.pdbx_seq_one_letter_code
_entity_poly.pdbx_strand_id
1 'polypeptide(L)'
;SKIINSLIDFDTQTISVRKLIHFLCDNSRDNNKENKIRQALEYLKLPYGIDAIIDTNQFTFDIFFCFYMRLMDRPETDDLFKLM
;
A
#
# COMPACT_ATOMS: atom_id res chain seq x y z
N SER A 1 -19.96 5.71 -1.91
CA SER A 1 -19.22 5.12 -0.77
C SER A 1 -19.14 3.58 -0.78
N LYS A 2 -19.03 2.91 -1.95
CA LYS A 2 -18.92 1.43 -2.03
C LYS A 2 -17.48 0.89 -1.98
N ILE A 3 -16.49 1.74 -2.24
CA ILE A 3 -15.09 1.33 -2.48
C ILE A 3 -14.33 1.06 -1.17
N ILE A 4 -14.66 1.77 -0.09
CA ILE A 4 -13.94 1.65 1.19
C ILE A 4 -14.38 0.38 1.95
N ASN A 5 -15.64 -0.04 1.79
CA ASN A 5 -16.22 -1.17 2.51
C ASN A 5 -15.65 -2.54 2.10
N SER A 6 -14.95 -2.65 0.96
CA SER A 6 -14.30 -3.91 0.58
C SER A 6 -12.89 -4.07 1.12
N LEU A 7 -12.20 -2.96 1.43
CA LEU A 7 -10.80 -2.96 1.82
C LEU A 7 -10.60 -3.07 3.34
N ILE A 8 -11.48 -2.41 4.09
CA ILE A 8 -11.43 -2.32 5.54
C ILE A 8 -12.59 -3.14 6.09
N ASP A 9 -12.26 -4.15 6.88
CA ASP A 9 -13.26 -4.86 7.66
C ASP A 9 -13.50 -4.05 8.94
N PHE A 10 -14.49 -3.15 8.89
CA PHE A 10 -14.74 -2.17 9.96
C PHE A 10 -15.05 -2.80 11.30
N ASP A 11 -15.54 -4.04 11.32
CA ASP A 11 -15.83 -4.80 12.53
C ASP A 11 -14.56 -5.29 13.24
N THR A 12 -13.43 -5.41 12.52
CA THR A 12 -12.17 -5.94 13.07
C THR A 12 -11.03 -4.93 13.13
N GLN A 13 -11.20 -3.72 12.56
CA GLN A 13 -10.13 -2.71 12.47
C GLN A 13 -8.84 -3.26 11.83
N THR A 14 -8.98 -4.13 10.83
CA THR A 14 -7.84 -4.73 10.13
C THR A 14 -7.90 -4.54 8.61
N ILE A 15 -6.72 -4.62 7.99
CA ILE A 15 -6.51 -4.55 6.54
C ILE A 15 -5.88 -5.88 6.12
N SER A 16 -6.53 -6.60 5.22
CA SER A 16 -5.94 -7.79 4.60
C SER A 16 -4.96 -7.38 3.49
N VAL A 17 -3.74 -7.90 3.53
CA VAL A 17 -2.73 -7.64 2.50
C VAL A 17 -3.19 -8.15 1.13
N ARG A 18 -3.84 -9.32 1.08
CA ARG A 18 -4.50 -9.85 -0.14
C ARG A 18 -5.48 -8.85 -0.74
N LYS A 19 -6.37 -8.28 0.07
CA LYS A 19 -7.36 -7.29 -0.37
C LYS A 19 -6.70 -5.98 -0.81
N LEU A 20 -5.66 -5.52 -0.09
CA LEU A 20 -4.88 -4.34 -0.45
C LEU A 20 -4.19 -4.49 -1.81
N ILE A 21 -3.52 -5.63 -2.03
CA ILE A 21 -2.88 -5.97 -3.31
C ILE A 21 -3.93 -6.02 -4.41
N HIS A 22 -5.03 -6.74 -4.20
CA HIS A 22 -6.11 -6.83 -5.20
C HIS A 22 -6.65 -5.44 -5.57
N PHE A 23 -6.89 -4.59 -4.57
CA PHE A 23 -7.40 -3.25 -4.77
C PHE A 23 -6.45 -2.34 -5.56
N LEU A 24 -5.15 -2.41 -5.29
CA LEU A 24 -4.14 -1.60 -5.98
C LEU A 24 -3.73 -2.17 -7.35
N CYS A 25 -3.93 -3.48 -7.56
CA CYS A 25 -3.59 -4.17 -8.80
C CYS A 25 -4.79 -4.43 -9.72
N ASP A 26 -6.00 -4.03 -9.32
CA ASP A 26 -7.25 -4.36 -10.03
C ASP A 26 -7.19 -3.83 -11.48
N ASN A 27 -7.02 -4.76 -12.42
CA ASN A 27 -6.92 -4.66 -13.90
C ASN A 27 -5.55 -4.95 -14.55
N SER A 28 -4.48 -5.23 -13.80
CA SER A 28 -3.24 -5.75 -14.41
C SER A 28 -2.70 -6.90 -13.57
N ARG A 29 -2.57 -8.10 -14.15
CA ARG A 29 -1.71 -9.19 -13.63
C ARG A 29 -0.24 -8.79 -13.72
N ASP A 30 0.07 -7.63 -13.16
CA ASP A 30 1.39 -7.06 -13.13
C ASP A 30 2.06 -7.54 -11.86
N ASN A 31 2.69 -8.71 -11.96
CA ASN A 31 3.46 -9.31 -10.87
C ASN A 31 4.53 -8.35 -10.30
N ASN A 32 4.93 -7.33 -11.08
CA ASN A 32 5.85 -6.31 -10.61
C ASN A 32 5.21 -5.39 -9.57
N LYS A 33 3.94 -5.00 -9.75
CA LYS A 33 3.21 -4.16 -8.78
C LYS A 33 2.95 -4.87 -7.47
N GLU A 34 2.58 -6.15 -7.52
CA GLU A 34 2.41 -6.95 -6.31
C GLU A 34 3.71 -6.99 -5.49
N ASN A 35 4.84 -7.27 -6.15
CA ASN A 35 6.14 -7.30 -5.47
C ASN A 35 6.51 -5.92 -4.90
N LYS A 36 6.24 -4.82 -5.62
CA LYS A 36 6.48 -3.45 -5.09
C LYS A 36 5.65 -3.17 -3.85
N ILE A 37 4.38 -3.59 -3.82
CA ILE A 37 3.51 -3.44 -2.63
C ILE A 37 4.10 -4.21 -1.45
N ARG A 38 4.51 -5.47 -1.65
CA ARG A 38 5.10 -6.30 -0.59
C ARG A 38 6.40 -5.73 -0.07
N GLN A 39 7.28 -5.24 -0.95
CA GLN A 39 8.52 -4.57 -0.58
C GLN A 39 8.29 -3.26 0.17
N ALA A 40 7.26 -2.48 -0.20
CA ALA A 40 6.91 -1.26 0.50
C ALA A 40 6.40 -1.56 1.93
N LEU A 41 5.57 -2.60 2.09
CA LEU A 41 5.13 -3.07 3.41
C LEU A 41 6.30 -3.58 4.26
N GLU A 42 7.19 -4.37 3.68
CA GLU A 42 8.40 -4.88 4.35
C GLU A 42 9.31 -3.73 4.82
N TYR A 43 9.53 -2.71 3.98
CA TYR A 43 10.31 -1.52 4.33
C TYR A 43 9.75 -0.77 5.53
N LEU A 44 8.42 -0.68 5.62
CA LEU A 44 7.71 -0.05 6.75
C LEU A 44 7.55 -0.97 7.96
N LYS A 45 8.14 -2.16 7.92
CA LYS A 45 8.02 -3.20 8.97
C LYS A 45 6.58 -3.62 9.25
N LEU A 46 5.73 -3.55 8.23
CA LEU A 46 4.35 -4.02 8.28
C LEU A 46 4.25 -5.46 7.79
N PRO A 47 3.22 -6.21 8.21
CA PRO A 47 2.94 -7.53 7.65
C PRO A 47 2.78 -7.48 6.12
N TYR A 48 3.54 -8.32 5.40
CA TYR A 48 3.67 -8.28 3.92
C TYR A 48 3.43 -9.64 3.23
N GLY A 49 3.09 -10.67 4.00
CA GLY A 49 2.67 -11.96 3.46
C GLY A 49 1.30 -11.84 2.78
N ILE A 50 1.02 -12.66 1.75
CA ILE A 50 -0.24 -12.59 1.00
C ILE A 50 -1.46 -12.77 1.91
N ASP A 51 -1.35 -13.63 2.92
CA ASP A 51 -2.41 -13.89 3.91
C ASP A 51 -2.24 -13.11 5.22
N ALA A 52 -1.32 -12.15 5.23
CA ALA A 52 -1.09 -11.33 6.40
C ALA A 52 -2.21 -10.30 6.60
N ILE A 53 -2.37 -9.90 7.86
CA ILE A 53 -3.37 -8.96 8.32
C ILE A 53 -2.62 -7.82 9.04
N ILE A 54 -2.94 -6.58 8.67
CA ILE A 54 -2.38 -5.36 9.24
C ILE A 54 -3.43 -4.76 10.19
N ASP A 55 -3.03 -4.42 11.40
CA ASP A 55 -3.88 -3.63 12.31
C ASP A 55 -3.95 -2.18 11.80
N THR A 56 -5.17 -1.63 11.67
CA THR A 56 -5.36 -0.25 11.20
C THR A 56 -4.69 0.79 12.09
N ASN A 57 -4.47 0.51 13.38
CA ASN A 57 -3.72 1.39 14.28
C ASN A 57 -2.23 1.47 13.92
N GLN A 58 -1.69 0.45 13.25
CA GLN A 58 -0.31 0.45 12.73
C GLN A 58 -0.23 1.10 11.35
N PHE A 59 -1.36 1.21 10.65
CA PHE A 59 -1.46 1.79 9.32
C PHE A 59 -2.01 3.22 9.37
N THR A 60 -1.33 4.07 10.14
CA THR A 60 -1.69 5.49 10.26
C THR A 60 -1.53 6.22 8.93
N PHE A 61 -2.05 7.45 8.84
CA PHE A 61 -1.88 8.28 7.65
C PHE A 61 -0.41 8.49 7.28
N ASP A 62 0.47 8.73 8.25
CA ASP A 62 1.90 8.93 8.01
C ASP A 62 2.55 7.67 7.41
N ILE A 63 2.17 6.50 7.93
CA ILE A 63 2.63 5.20 7.42
C ILE A 63 2.09 4.97 6.00
N PHE A 64 0.83 5.29 5.75
CA PHE A 64 0.24 5.22 4.42
C PHE A 64 0.94 6.17 3.43
N PHE A 65 1.29 7.39 3.85
CA PHE A 65 2.00 8.34 2.99
C PHE A 65 3.39 7.83 2.63
N CYS A 66 4.15 7.30 3.60
CA CYS A 66 5.43 6.67 3.34
C CYS A 66 5.30 5.44 2.43
N PHE A 67 4.25 4.63 2.63
CA PHE A 67 3.93 3.50 1.76
C PHE A 67 3.70 3.96 0.32
N TYR A 68 2.90 5.01 0.14
CA TYR A 68 2.60 5.59 -1.15
C TYR A 68 3.85 6.11 -1.87
N MET A 69 4.68 6.88 -1.17
CA MET A 69 5.93 7.43 -1.72
C MET A 69 6.92 6.32 -2.08
N ARG A 70 6.88 5.18 -1.39
CA ARG A 70 7.72 4.03 -1.72
C ARG A 70 7.19 3.21 -2.89
N LEU A 71 5.86 3.13 -3.02
CA LEU A 71 5.19 2.37 -4.07
C LEU A 71 5.30 3.07 -5.44
N MET A 72 5.25 4.40 -5.46
CA MET A 72 5.24 5.21 -6.68
C MET A 72 6.64 5.75 -6.98
N ASP A 73 7.19 5.37 -8.13
CA ASP A 73 8.36 6.06 -8.69
C ASP A 73 7.88 7.44 -9.21
N ARG A 74 8.37 8.52 -8.61
CA ARG A 74 7.98 9.91 -8.97
C ARG A 74 9.18 10.74 -9.42
N PRO A 75 9.79 10.41 -10.57
CA PRO A 75 10.95 11.12 -11.09
C PRO A 75 10.67 12.62 -11.31
N GLU A 76 9.41 12.99 -11.54
CA GLU A 76 9.00 14.39 -11.67
C GLU A 76 9.29 15.22 -10.41
N THR A 77 9.21 14.62 -9.23
CA THR A 77 9.54 15.28 -7.96
C THR A 77 11.03 15.49 -7.85
N ASP A 78 11.82 14.47 -8.19
CA ASP A 78 13.28 14.55 -8.15
C ASP A 78 13.81 15.62 -9.12
N ASP A 79 13.20 15.72 -10.30
CA ASP A 79 13.57 16.74 -11.29
C ASP A 79 13.20 18.16 -10.85
N LEU A 80 12.09 18.33 -10.13
CA LEU A 80 11.72 19.60 -9.51
C LEU A 80 12.77 20.07 -8.50
N PHE A 81 13.31 19.16 -7.69
CA PHE A 81 14.36 19.47 -6.71
C PHE A 81 15.73 19.73 -7.36
N LYS A 82 16.00 19.21 -8.57
CA LYS A 82 17.23 19.52 -9.33
C LYS A 82 17.19 20.89 -10.02
N LEU A 83 16.00 21.45 -10.20
CA LEU A 83 15.78 22.77 -10.82
C LEU A 83 15.88 23.94 -9.82
N MET A 84 15.89 23.64 -8.52
CA MET A 84 16.10 24.59 -7.42
C MET A 84 17.58 24.67 -7.03
#